data_AF-A0A931A4Z7-F1
#
_entry.id   AF-A0A931A4Z7-F1
#
_cell.length_a   1.000
_cell.length_b   1.000
_cell.length_c   1.000
_cell.angle_alpha   90.00
_cell.angle_beta   90.00
_cell.angle_gamma   90.00
#
_symmetry.space_group_name_H-M   'P 1'
#
loop_
_entity.id
_entity.type
_entity.pdbx_description
1 polymer ?
#
loop_
_entity_poly.entity_id
_entity_poly.type
_entity_poly.pdbx_seq_one_letter_code
_entity_poly.pdbx_strand_id
1 'polypeptide(L)'
;MPAADTAAQYRYTPDEQSFVDTWLTAVIHGAPDTIRAGLTDLQRRTQADELMLTTMIHDFLARERSYALVAEEFDLSSDGS
;
A
#
# COMPACT_ATOMS: atom_id res chain seq x y z
N MET A 1 -6.17 -0.48 19.78
CA MET A 1 -6.17 -1.56 18.78
C MET A 1 -6.66 -2.83 19.45
N PRO A 2 -7.59 -3.60 18.86
CA PRO A 2 -7.86 -4.95 19.36
C PRO A 2 -6.57 -5.77 19.36
N ALA A 3 -6.48 -6.79 20.23
CA ALA A 3 -5.35 -7.72 20.19
C ALA A 3 -5.33 -8.42 18.82
N ALA A 4 -4.15 -8.60 18.22
CA ALA A 4 -4.00 -9.16 16.87
C ALA A 4 -4.73 -10.52 16.70
N ASP A 5 -4.79 -11.31 17.78
CA ASP A 5 -5.49 -12.60 17.83
C ASP A 5 -7.02 -12.46 17.62
N THR A 6 -7.64 -11.40 18.15
CA THR A 6 -9.07 -11.14 17.93
C THR A 6 -9.37 -10.72 16.49
N ALA A 7 -8.48 -9.97 15.85
CA ALA A 7 -8.64 -9.56 14.45
C ALA A 7 -8.53 -10.76 13.50
N ALA A 8 -7.61 -11.69 13.76
CA ALA A 8 -7.41 -12.88 12.93
C ALA A 8 -8.60 -13.86 12.95
N GLN A 9 -9.41 -13.82 14.01
CA GLN A 9 -10.57 -14.71 14.18
C GLN A 9 -11.91 -14.07 13.73
N TYR A 10 -11.90 -12.79 13.33
CA TYR A 10 -13.10 -12.09 12.89
C TYR A 10 -13.60 -12.66 11.55
N ARG A 11 -14.88 -13.04 11.50
CA ARG A 11 -15.52 -13.50 10.26
C ARG A 11 -16.33 -12.37 9.66
N TYR A 12 -15.92 -11.92 8.48
CA TYR A 12 -16.67 -10.93 7.71
C TYR A 12 -18.02 -11.50 7.26
N THR A 13 -19.04 -10.64 7.30
CA THR A 13 -20.27 -10.85 6.54
C THR A 13 -19.99 -10.77 5.04
N PRO A 14 -20.87 -11.28 4.16
CA PRO A 14 -20.66 -11.19 2.71
C PRO A 14 -20.44 -9.76 2.19
N ASP A 15 -21.16 -8.78 2.75
CA ASP A 15 -21.05 -7.38 2.34
C ASP A 15 -19.71 -6.77 2.81
N GLU A 16 -19.28 -7.05 4.04
CA GLU A 16 -17.97 -6.62 4.54
C GLU A 16 -16.83 -7.27 3.74
N GLN A 17 -16.97 -8.54 3.36
CA GLN A 17 -15.97 -9.24 2.55
C GLN A 17 -15.84 -8.59 1.17
N SER A 18 -16.96 -8.28 0.50
CA SER A 18 -16.97 -7.60 -0.80
C SER A 18 -16.29 -6.22 -0.72
N PHE A 19 -16.55 -5.48 0.35
CA PHE A 19 -15.88 -4.20 0.60
C PHE A 19 -14.38 -4.37 0.80
N VAL A 20 -13.95 -5.33 1.63
CA VAL A 20 -12.53 -5.64 1.88
C VAL A 20 -11.84 -6.04 0.58
N ASP A 21 -12.44 -6.94 -0.20
CA ASP A 21 -11.88 -7.39 -1.47
C ASP A 21 -11.67 -6.23 -2.44
N THR A 22 -12.66 -5.33 -2.54
CA THR A 22 -12.58 -4.13 -3.37
C THR A 22 -11.46 -3.21 -2.88
N TRP A 23 -11.38 -2.96 -1.58
CA TRP A 23 -10.37 -2.08 -0.97
C TRP A 23 -8.96 -2.64 -1.16
N LEU A 24 -8.78 -3.96 -0.98
CA LEU A 24 -7.50 -4.63 -1.15
C LEU A 24 -6.97 -4.58 -2.60
N THR A 25 -7.82 -4.32 -3.60
CA THR A 25 -7.35 -4.14 -4.99
C THR A 25 -6.42 -2.93 -5.17
N ALA A 26 -6.43 -1.99 -4.23
CA ALA A 26 -5.54 -0.83 -4.19
C ALA A 26 -4.35 -1.01 -3.23
N VAL A 27 -4.27 -2.14 -2.52
CA VAL A 27 -3.16 -2.46 -1.62
C VAL A 27 -2.09 -3.21 -2.39
N ILE A 28 -0.90 -2.62 -2.47
CA ILE A 28 0.24 -3.15 -3.22
C ILE A 28 1.40 -3.40 -2.25
N HIS A 29 1.95 -4.60 -2.26
CA HIS A 29 3.08 -5.00 -1.41
C HIS A 29 3.97 -6.01 -2.13
N GLY A 30 5.27 -6.02 -1.86
CA GLY A 30 6.20 -6.98 -2.45
C GLY A 30 7.57 -6.38 -2.78
N ALA A 31 8.24 -7.00 -3.75
CA ALA A 31 9.52 -6.55 -4.29
C ALA A 31 9.36 -5.26 -5.12
N PRO A 32 10.44 -4.48 -5.34
CA PRO A 32 10.36 -3.19 -6.04
C PRO A 32 9.65 -3.25 -7.41
N ASP A 33 9.98 -4.24 -8.23
CA ASP A 33 9.31 -4.46 -9.54
C ASP A 33 7.79 -4.64 -9.42
N THR A 34 7.35 -5.35 -8.37
CA THR A 34 5.92 -5.55 -8.08
C THR A 34 5.26 -4.24 -7.66
N ILE A 35 5.95 -3.42 -6.86
CA ILE A 35 5.46 -2.11 -6.45
C ILE A 35 5.31 -1.20 -7.67
N ARG A 36 6.33 -1.11 -8.53
CA ARG A 36 6.26 -0.32 -9.76
C ARG A 36 5.09 -0.74 -10.63
N ALA A 37 5.01 -2.02 -10.96
CA ALA A 37 3.96 -2.55 -11.82
C ALA A 37 2.56 -2.30 -11.23
N GLY A 38 2.39 -2.54 -9.93
CA GLY A 38 1.12 -2.33 -9.23
C GLY A 38 0.69 -0.86 -9.21
N LEU A 39 1.60 0.07 -8.90
CA LEU A 39 1.27 1.50 -8.85
C LEU A 39 0.98 2.07 -10.23
N THR A 40 1.72 1.66 -11.27
CA THR A 40 1.42 2.02 -12.66
C THR A 40 0.07 1.47 -13.11
N ASP A 41 -0.28 0.24 -12.73
CA ASP A 41 -1.59 -0.33 -13.04
C ASP A 41 -2.72 0.44 -12.33
N LEU A 42 -2.53 0.75 -11.05
CA LEU A 42 -3.49 1.50 -10.25
C LEU A 42 -3.76 2.87 -10.87
N GLN A 43 -2.70 3.62 -11.19
CA GLN A 43 -2.82 4.92 -11.86
C GLN A 43 -3.59 4.81 -13.19
N ARG A 44 -3.27 3.82 -14.03
CA ARG A 44 -3.97 3.61 -15.31
C ARG A 44 -5.44 3.27 -15.13
N ARG A 45 -5.82 2.50 -14.10
CA ARG A 45 -7.22 2.12 -13.87
C ARG A 45 -8.04 3.26 -13.27
N THR A 46 -7.43 4.08 -12.42
CA THR A 46 -8.11 5.21 -11.75
C THR A 46 -8.04 6.50 -12.56
N GLN A 47 -7.12 6.59 -13.52
CA GLN A 47 -6.78 7.81 -14.26
C GLN A 47 -6.37 8.96 -13.33
N ALA A 48 -5.78 8.63 -12.19
CA ALA A 48 -5.32 9.63 -11.23
C ALA A 48 -4.04 10.32 -11.74
N ASP A 49 -4.01 11.65 -11.63
CA ASP A 49 -2.80 12.43 -11.90
C ASP A 49 -1.73 12.23 -10.82
N GLU A 50 -2.16 11.94 -9.59
CA GLU A 50 -1.30 11.73 -8.42
C GLU A 50 -1.80 10.56 -7.56
N LEU A 51 -0.87 9.83 -6.93
CA LEU A 51 -1.17 8.79 -5.96
C LEU A 51 -0.55 9.13 -4.60
N MET A 52 -1.41 9.27 -3.57
CA MET A 52 -0.95 9.44 -2.19
C MET A 52 -0.77 8.07 -1.52
N LEU A 53 0.45 7.76 -1.09
CA LEU A 53 0.78 6.47 -0.50
C LEU A 53 0.57 6.47 1.02
N THR A 54 -0.28 5.55 1.48
CA THR A 54 -0.47 5.28 2.92
C THR A 54 0.01 3.87 3.25
N THR A 55 0.63 3.71 4.41
CA THR A 55 1.17 2.42 4.86
C THR A 55 0.71 2.13 6.29
N MET A 56 0.33 0.88 6.55
CA MET A 56 -0.05 0.40 7.88
C MET A 56 1.11 -0.39 8.49
N ILE A 57 2.28 0.22 8.57
CA ILE A 57 3.48 -0.36 9.19
C ILE A 57 3.62 0.25 10.59
N HIS A 58 3.62 -0.60 11.61
CA HIS A 58 3.67 -0.16 13.01
C HIS A 58 5.02 0.45 13.39
N ASP A 59 6.12 -0.16 12.93
CA ASP A 59 7.46 0.32 13.18
C ASP A 59 7.77 1.56 12.33
N PHE A 60 8.20 2.63 13.00
CA PHE A 60 8.42 3.92 12.35
C PHE A 60 9.56 3.87 11.32
N LEU A 61 10.68 3.22 11.65
CA LEU A 61 11.85 3.16 10.76
C LEU A 61 11.57 2.28 9.55
N ALA A 62 10.85 1.18 9.73
CA ALA A 62 10.39 0.33 8.64
C ALA A 62 9.44 1.10 7.71
N ARG A 63 8.57 1.95 8.27
CA ARG A 63 7.67 2.80 7.49
C ARG A 63 8.44 3.83 6.66
N GLU A 64 9.40 4.53 7.26
CA GLU A 64 10.26 5.49 6.56
C GLU A 64 11.04 4.82 5.42
N ARG A 65 11.67 3.68 5.70
CA ARG A 65 12.40 2.89 4.69
C ARG A 65 11.50 2.43 3.55
N SER A 66 10.26 2.04 3.84
CA SER A 66 9.29 1.67 2.80
C SER A 66 9.03 2.84 1.84
N TYR A 67 8.91 4.07 2.34
CA TYR A 67 8.72 5.24 1.49
C TYR A 67 9.97 5.57 0.67
N ALA A 68 11.16 5.50 1.28
CA ALA A 68 12.42 5.72 0.58
C ALA A 68 12.61 4.75 -0.59
N LEU A 69 12.33 3.45 -0.40
CA LEU A 69 12.42 2.45 -1.48
C LEU A 69 11.46 2.75 -2.64
N VAL A 70 10.26 3.24 -2.35
CA VAL A 70 9.32 3.62 -3.41
C VAL A 70 9.79 4.90 -4.11
N ALA A 71 10.33 5.87 -3.38
CA ALA A 71 10.89 7.08 -3.98
C ALA A 71 12.08 6.76 -4.91
N GLU A 72 12.99 5.88 -4.48
CA GLU A 72 14.10 5.39 -5.30
C GLU A 72 13.61 4.68 -6.56
N GLU A 73 12.62 3.79 -6.43
CA GLU A 73 12.05 3.09 -7.59
C GLU A 73 11.42 4.08 -8.58
N PHE A 74 10.77 5.14 -8.12
CA PHE A 74 10.15 6.14 -9.00
C PHE A 74 11.07 7.30 -9.38
N ASP A 75 12.35 7.23 -9.04
CA ASP A 75 13.34 8.30 -9.27
C ASP A 75 12.87 9.67 -8.71
N LEU A 76 12.13 9.63 -7.59
CA LEU A 76 11.61 10.79 -6.86
C LEU A 76 12.56 11.25 -5.75
N SER A 77 13.67 10.53 -5.56
CA SER A 77 14.74 10.91 -4.65
C SER A 77 15.23 12.30 -5.05
N SER A 78 15.05 13.27 -4.16
CA SER A 78 15.59 14.62 -4.34
C SER A 78 17.08 14.54 -4.66
N ASP A 79 17.46 14.96 -5.87
CA ASP A 79 18.83 15.35 -6.13
C ASP A 79 19.14 16.43 -5.08
N GLY A 80 20.05 16.10 -4.15
CA GLY A 80 20.29 16.92 -2.97
C GLY A 80 20.67 18.35 -3.39
N SER A 81 19.80 19.31 -3.08
CA SER A 81 20.11 20.75 -3.08
C SER A 81 20.10 21.28 -1.66
#